data_AF-A0A2M9HA85-F1
#
_entry.id   AF-A0A2M9HA85-F1
#
_cell.length_a   1.000
_cell.length_b   1.000
_cell.length_c   1.000
_cell.angle_alpha   90.00
_cell.angle_beta   90.00
_cell.angle_gamma   90.00
#
_symmetry.space_group_name_H-M   'P 1'
#
loop_
_entity.id
_entity.type
_entity.pdbx_description
1 polymer ?
#
loop_
_entity_poly.entity_id
_entity_poly.type
_entity_poly.pdbx_seq_one_letter_code
_entity_poly.pdbx_strand_id
1 'polypeptide(L)'
;MMAVLFHDLDNIESYYGNIPNGPYGPKTHSEVYRMHESDRDPMDEDFTDPVNAICGSTLGYGDVDFFDARQCRLLAAWLETRLTQPIDPRLAEIYRRLDDYARRAVQYGTGVVIEL
;
A
#
# COMPACT_ATOMS: atom_id res chain seq x y z
N MET A 1 -4.37 -7.90 7.09
CA MET A 1 -3.52 -6.73 6.83
C MET A 1 -2.27 -7.12 6.07
N MET A 2 -2.11 -6.51 4.91
CA MET A 2 -0.95 -6.71 4.05
C MET A 2 -0.79 -5.55 3.07
N ALA A 3 0.40 -5.44 2.52
CA ALA A 3 0.66 -4.67 1.32
C ALA A 3 1.20 -5.59 0.22
N VAL A 4 0.76 -5.38 -1.01
CA VAL A 4 1.15 -6.19 -2.17
C VAL A 4 1.64 -5.29 -3.28
N LEU A 5 2.92 -5.39 -3.62
CA LEU A 5 3.51 -4.73 -4.80
C LEU A 5 3.40 -5.65 -6.00
N PHE A 6 2.90 -5.14 -7.13
CA PHE A 6 2.87 -5.84 -8.40
C PHE A 6 4.05 -5.43 -9.28
N HIS A 7 4.80 -6.39 -9.84
CA HIS A 7 5.88 -6.10 -10.79
C HIS A 7 5.32 -5.89 -12.21
N ASP A 8 4.23 -6.57 -12.54
CA ASP A 8 3.41 -6.38 -13.72
C ASP A 8 1.94 -6.73 -13.38
N LEU A 9 1.03 -6.50 -14.32
CA LEU A 9 -0.39 -6.82 -14.18
C LEU A 9 -0.86 -7.87 -15.22
N ASP A 10 0.07 -8.51 -15.94
CA ASP A 10 -0.24 -9.35 -17.10
C ASP A 10 -0.94 -10.67 -16.72
N ASN A 11 -0.73 -11.13 -15.49
CA ASN A 11 -1.26 -12.40 -14.97
C ASN A 11 -2.36 -12.21 -13.92
N ILE A 12 -3.02 -11.05 -13.89
CA ILE A 12 -4.16 -10.82 -13.00
C ILE A 12 -5.42 -11.44 -13.62
N GLU A 13 -5.86 -12.55 -13.04
CA GLU A 13 -7.02 -13.31 -13.54
C GLU A 13 -8.36 -12.65 -13.23
N SER A 14 -8.46 -11.86 -12.16
CA SER A 14 -9.71 -11.24 -11.75
C SER A 14 -9.49 -9.96 -10.93
N TYR A 15 -10.53 -9.14 -10.84
CA TYR A 15 -10.54 -7.91 -10.04
C TYR A 15 -11.81 -7.86 -9.19
N TYR A 16 -11.68 -7.32 -7.97
CA TYR A 16 -12.81 -6.85 -7.17
C TYR A 16 -12.88 -5.33 -7.31
N GLY A 17 -13.77 -4.85 -8.18
CA GLY A 17 -13.75 -3.44 -8.59
C GLY A 17 -12.46 -3.11 -9.35
N ASN A 18 -11.67 -2.16 -8.83
CA ASN A 18 -10.34 -1.79 -9.32
C ASN A 18 -9.20 -2.62 -8.69
N ILE A 19 -9.49 -3.48 -7.72
CA ILE A 19 -8.47 -4.16 -6.91
C ILE A 19 -8.10 -5.48 -7.59
N PRO A 20 -6.82 -5.70 -7.98
CA PRO A 20 -6.35 -6.99 -8.46
C PRO A 20 -6.64 -8.07 -7.42
N ASN A 21 -7.42 -9.08 -7.80
CA ASN A 21 -7.83 -10.16 -6.91
C ASN A 21 -7.03 -11.42 -7.20
N GLY A 22 -6.61 -12.14 -6.16
CA GLY A 22 -6.04 -13.46 -6.34
C GLY A 22 -5.32 -14.00 -5.11
N PRO A 23 -4.68 -15.18 -5.23
CA PRO A 23 -3.49 -15.44 -4.45
C PRO A 23 -2.36 -14.51 -4.93
N TYR A 24 -1.73 -13.79 -4.00
CA TYR A 24 -0.55 -12.95 -4.26
C TYR A 24 0.75 -13.74 -4.08
N GLY A 25 1.81 -13.35 -4.80
CA GLY A 25 3.16 -13.87 -4.62
C GLY A 25 3.92 -14.11 -5.92
N PRO A 26 4.99 -14.92 -5.90
CA PRO A 26 5.91 -15.06 -7.03
C PRO A 26 5.25 -15.54 -8.34
N LYS A 27 4.15 -16.29 -8.26
CA LYS A 27 3.40 -16.75 -9.45
C LYS A 27 2.59 -15.64 -10.11
N THR A 28 2.16 -14.65 -9.35
CA THR A 28 1.45 -13.46 -9.83
C THR A 28 2.38 -12.25 -9.97
N HIS A 29 3.70 -12.52 -9.99
CA HIS A 29 4.76 -11.52 -10.09
C HIS A 29 4.57 -10.37 -9.09
N SER A 30 4.24 -10.74 -7.84
CA SER A 30 3.99 -9.79 -6.78
C SER A 30 4.75 -10.11 -5.50
N GLU A 31 5.02 -9.08 -4.71
CA GLU A 31 5.67 -9.17 -3.40
C GLU A 31 4.67 -8.82 -2.30
N VAL A 32 4.63 -9.64 -1.26
CA VAL A 32 3.71 -9.49 -0.13
C VAL A 32 4.47 -9.11 1.12
N TYR A 33 4.08 -7.99 1.73
CA TYR A 33 4.45 -7.62 3.07
C TYR A 33 3.27 -7.85 4.01
N ARG A 34 3.46 -8.68 5.04
CA ARG A 34 2.42 -8.97 6.04
C ARG A 34 2.61 -8.10 7.27
N MET A 35 1.53 -7.45 7.68
CA MET A 35 1.46 -6.69 8.92
C MET A 35 0.79 -7.55 10.00
N HIS A 36 0.99 -7.19 11.27
CA HIS A 36 0.31 -7.83 12.39
C HIS A 36 -1.05 -7.19 12.63
N GLU A 37 -2.02 -7.94 13.17
CA GLU A 37 -3.33 -7.38 13.52
C GLU A 37 -3.21 -6.19 14.49
N SER A 38 -2.25 -6.22 15.40
CA SER A 38 -1.95 -5.12 16.32
C SER A 38 -1.45 -3.84 15.64
N ASP A 39 -1.05 -3.89 14.37
CA ASP A 39 -0.62 -2.71 13.62
C ASP A 39 -1.83 -1.90 13.10
N ARG A 40 -3.05 -2.45 13.20
CA ARG A 40 -4.25 -1.90 12.56
C ARG A 40 -4.66 -0.55 13.14
N ASP A 41 -4.94 -0.51 14.43
CA ASP A 41 -5.42 0.72 15.07
C ASP A 41 -4.39 1.86 14.91
N PRO A 42 -3.08 1.65 15.14
CA PRO A 42 -2.08 2.70 14.90
C PRO A 42 -1.97 3.13 13.44
N MET A 43 -2.16 2.21 12.48
CA MET A 43 -2.22 2.59 11.07
C MET A 43 -3.47 3.39 10.77
N ASP A 44 -4.63 2.97 11.25
CA ASP A 44 -5.88 3.69 10.98
C ASP A 44 -5.83 5.13 11.48
N GLU A 45 -5.30 5.34 12.69
CA GLU A 45 -5.17 6.65 13.33
C GLU A 45 -4.18 7.60 12.61
N ASP A 46 -3.07 7.10 12.06
CA ASP A 46 -2.01 7.94 11.48
C ASP A 46 -2.02 8.00 9.94
N PHE A 47 -2.48 6.92 9.28
CA PHE A 47 -2.34 6.70 7.85
C PHE A 47 -3.62 7.01 7.07
N THR A 48 -4.77 6.48 7.51
CA THR A 48 -5.96 6.35 6.66
C THR A 48 -6.47 7.70 6.13
N ASP A 49 -6.83 8.62 7.02
CA ASP A 49 -7.42 9.91 6.63
C ASP A 49 -6.46 10.77 5.78
N PRO A 50 -5.18 10.98 6.18
CA PRO A 50 -4.24 11.75 5.37
C PRO A 50 -4.00 11.14 3.98
N VAL A 51 -3.85 9.81 3.90
CA VAL A 51 -3.57 9.13 2.65
C VAL A 51 -4.79 9.14 1.74
N ASN A 52 -6.00 8.94 2.26
CA ASN A 52 -7.24 9.06 1.50
C ASN A 52 -7.42 10.46 0.91
N ALA A 53 -7.18 11.51 1.72
CA ALA A 53 -7.30 12.89 1.27
C ALA A 53 -6.34 13.21 0.10
N ILE A 54 -5.13 12.66 0.14
CA ILE A 54 -4.09 12.94 -0.86
C ILE A 54 -4.23 12.05 -2.09
N CYS A 55 -4.48 10.75 -1.91
CA CYS A 55 -4.54 9.77 -3.00
C CYS A 55 -5.92 9.66 -3.64
N GLY A 56 -6.96 10.22 -3.00
CA GLY A 56 -8.35 10.03 -3.41
C GLY A 56 -8.79 8.57 -3.28
N SER A 57 -8.21 7.82 -2.33
CA SER A 57 -8.58 6.44 -1.99
C SER A 57 -9.72 6.43 -0.97
N THR A 58 -10.29 5.24 -0.74
CA THR A 58 -11.31 5.02 0.29
C THR A 58 -10.89 3.90 1.24
N LEU A 59 -9.60 3.84 1.57
CA LEU A 59 -9.08 2.87 2.52
C LEU A 59 -9.71 3.16 3.90
N GLY A 60 -10.03 2.12 4.65
CA GLY A 60 -10.70 2.22 5.93
C GLY A 60 -10.32 1.04 6.82
N TYR A 61 -10.82 1.06 8.05
CA TYR A 61 -10.56 0.00 9.02
C TYR A 61 -11.06 -1.36 8.53
N GLY A 62 -10.15 -2.31 8.27
CA GLY A 62 -10.49 -3.62 7.71
C GLY A 62 -10.78 -3.63 6.21
N ASP A 63 -10.64 -2.48 5.52
CA ASP A 63 -10.84 -2.38 4.07
C ASP A 63 -9.54 -2.67 3.30
N VAL A 64 -9.70 -2.84 1.99
CA VAL A 64 -8.63 -3.02 1.03
C VAL A 64 -8.82 -2.04 -0.12
N ASP A 65 -7.73 -1.44 -0.60
CA ASP A 65 -7.74 -0.59 -1.78
C ASP A 65 -6.49 -0.81 -2.64
N PHE A 66 -6.60 -0.46 -3.92
CA PHE A 66 -5.51 -0.50 -4.90
C PHE A 66 -5.06 0.90 -5.28
N PHE A 67 -3.80 1.19 -4.99
CA PHE A 67 -3.13 2.43 -5.31
C PHE A 67 -2.42 2.25 -6.66
N ASP A 68 -2.91 2.89 -7.71
CA ASP A 68 -2.27 2.89 -9.02
C ASP A 68 -0.93 3.65 -9.03
N ALA A 69 -0.16 3.59 -10.12
CA ALA A 69 1.13 4.28 -10.21
C ALA A 69 1.07 5.79 -9.95
N ARG A 70 -0.04 6.47 -10.26
CA ARG A 70 -0.23 7.89 -9.94
C ARG A 70 -0.42 8.09 -8.44
N GLN A 71 -1.27 7.28 -7.82
CA GLN A 71 -1.51 7.30 -6.38
C GLN A 71 -0.26 6.88 -5.60
N CYS A 72 0.50 5.89 -6.06
CA CYS A 72 1.78 5.50 -5.47
C CYS A 72 2.79 6.65 -5.47
N ARG A 73 2.81 7.51 -6.49
CA ARG A 73 3.68 8.71 -6.48
C ARG A 73 3.29 9.67 -5.35
N LEU A 74 1.99 9.85 -5.11
CA LEU A 74 1.47 10.71 -4.05
C LEU A 74 1.73 10.09 -2.67
N LEU A 75 1.47 8.79 -2.53
CA LEU A 75 1.75 8.01 -1.33
C LEU A 75 3.24 8.07 -0.95
N ALA A 76 4.16 7.87 -1.90
CA ALA A 76 5.60 7.95 -1.64
C ALA A 76 6.02 9.34 -1.14
N ALA A 77 5.47 10.42 -1.71
CA ALA A 77 5.77 11.78 -1.25
C ALA A 77 5.26 12.05 0.18
N TRP A 78 4.08 11.53 0.51
CA TRP A 78 3.55 11.61 1.87
C TRP A 78 4.40 10.80 2.85
N LEU A 79 4.75 9.56 2.52
CA LEU A 79 5.58 8.67 3.35
C LEU A 79 6.97 9.26 3.60
N GLU A 80 7.61 9.80 2.56
CA GLU A 80 8.91 10.49 2.67
C GLU A 80 8.84 11.63 3.70
N THR A 81 7.78 12.45 3.65
CA THR A 81 7.59 13.54 4.59
C THR A 81 7.27 13.02 5.99
N ARG A 82 6.37 12.03 6.11
CA ARG A 82 5.91 11.48 7.40
C ARG A 82 7.04 10.82 8.18
N LEU A 83 7.96 10.14 7.49
CA LEU A 83 9.14 9.48 8.05
C LEU A 83 10.19 10.43 8.64
N THR A 84 10.12 11.74 8.36
CA THR A 84 10.99 12.76 8.98
C THR A 84 10.46 13.29 10.31
N GLN A 85 9.23 12.93 10.68
CA GLN A 85 8.56 13.39 11.90
C GLN A 85 8.60 12.32 12.99
N PRO A 86 8.39 12.68 14.27
CA PRO A 86 8.19 11.70 15.33
C PRO A 86 7.08 10.70 14.96
N ILE A 87 7.38 9.41 15.09
CA ILE A 87 6.47 8.32 14.76
C ILE A 87 6.83 7.10 15.60
N ASP A 88 5.85 6.25 15.85
CA ASP A 88 6.09 4.94 16.45
C ASP A 88 7.09 4.12 15.61
N PRO A 89 8.10 3.44 16.23
CA PRO A 89 9.09 2.67 15.49
C PRO A 89 8.51 1.56 14.61
N ARG A 90 7.40 0.95 15.02
CA ARG A 90 6.72 -0.09 14.25
C ARG A 90 6.06 0.51 13.01
N LEU A 91 5.37 1.64 13.15
CA LEU A 91 4.83 2.37 11.99
C LEU A 91 5.93 2.83 11.04
N ALA A 92 7.08 3.29 11.56
CA ALA A 92 8.22 3.66 10.72
C ALA A 92 8.76 2.48 9.89
N GLU A 93 8.74 1.26 10.41
CA GLU A 93 9.12 0.05 9.66
C GLU A 93 8.15 -0.21 8.50
N ILE A 94 6.84 -0.18 8.81
CA ILE A 94 5.78 -0.38 7.82
C ILE A 94 5.87 0.70 6.73
N TYR A 95 6.03 1.96 7.11
CA TYR A 95 6.06 3.09 6.18
C TYR A 95 7.29 3.07 5.26
N ARG A 96 8.45 2.61 5.74
CA ARG A 96 9.61 2.39 4.87
C ARG A 96 9.34 1.29 3.84
N ARG A 97 8.59 0.24 4.21
CA ARG A 97 8.21 -0.81 3.27
C ARG A 97 7.22 -0.31 2.24
N LEU A 98 6.21 0.45 2.68
CA LEU A 98 5.23 1.06 1.78
C LEU A 98 5.89 2.07 0.83
N ASP A 99 6.91 2.82 1.29
CA ASP A 99 7.65 3.78 0.45
C ASP A 99 8.45 3.06 -0.64
N ASP A 100 9.16 1.98 -0.29
CA ASP A 100 9.84 1.12 -1.27
C ASP A 100 8.85 0.57 -2.30
N TYR A 101 7.72 0.02 -1.84
CA TYR A 101 6.70 -0.53 -2.73
C TYR A 101 6.09 0.55 -3.64
N ALA A 102 5.72 1.70 -3.09
CA ALA A 102 5.15 2.80 -3.87
C ALA A 102 6.13 3.30 -4.94
N ARG A 103 7.41 3.47 -4.60
CA ARG A 103 8.45 3.91 -5.57
C ARG A 103 8.67 2.89 -6.67
N ARG A 104 8.70 1.60 -6.33
CA ARG A 104 8.88 0.52 -7.30
C ARG A 104 7.65 0.36 -8.21
N ALA A 105 6.44 0.45 -7.65
CA ALA A 105 5.20 0.46 -8.44
C ALA A 105 5.19 1.61 -9.47
N VAL A 106 5.67 2.80 -9.09
CA VAL A 106 5.85 3.92 -10.04
C VAL A 106 6.84 3.57 -11.15
N GLN A 107 7.95 2.90 -10.84
CA GLN A 107 8.95 2.49 -11.83
C GLN A 107 8.41 1.41 -12.78
N TYR A 108 7.61 0.47 -12.26
CA TYR A 108 6.99 -0.59 -13.06
C TYR A 108 5.77 -0.12 -13.85
N GLY A 109 5.18 1.02 -13.47
CA GLY A 109 3.91 1.47 -14.05
C GLY A 109 2.70 0.65 -13.59
N THR A 110 2.77 0.08 -12.38
CA THR A 110 1.77 -0.84 -11.81
C THR A 110 1.01 -0.18 -10.65
N GLY A 111 1.07 -0.76 -9.45
CA GLY A 111 0.43 -0.28 -8.24
C GLY A 111 0.68 -1.16 -7.02
N VAL A 112 0.07 -0.77 -5.91
CA VAL A 112 0.16 -1.47 -4.62
C VAL A 112 -1.25 -1.70 -4.08
N VAL A 113 -1.57 -2.94 -3.68
CA VAL A 113 -2.75 -3.20 -2.84
C VAL A 113 -2.36 -2.99 -1.37
N ILE A 114 -3.20 -2.30 -0.60
CA ILE A 114 -3.06 -2.15 0.85
C ILE A 114 -4.36 -2.62 1.51
N GLU A 115 -4.24 -3.50 2.50
CA GLU A 115 -5.33 -4.01 3.33
C GLU A 115 -5.04 -3.66 4.80
N LEU A 116 -5.99 -2.97 5.44
CA LEU A 116 -5.98 -2.66 6.86
C LEU A 116 -6.92 -3.56 7.68
#